data_AF-A0A2V7JDT9-F1
#
_entry.id   AF-A0A2V7JDT9-F1
#
_cell.length_a   1.000
_cell.length_b   1.000
_cell.length_c   1.000
_cell.angle_alpha   90.00
_cell.angle_beta   90.00
_cell.angle_gamma   90.00
#
_symmetry.space_group_name_H-M   'P 1'
#
loop_
_entity.id
_entity.type
_entity.pdbx_description
1 polymer ?
#
loop_
_entity_poly.entity_id
_entity_poly.type
_entity_poly.pdbx_seq_one_letter_code
_entity_poly.pdbx_strand_id
1 'polypeptide(L)' 'MFAARGFVVAEVNFHGSTGYGQKFTDAISQHWGDYPYQDLMKGVDVVA' A
#
# COMPACT_ATOMS: atom_id res chain seq x y z
N MET A 1 -11.40 14.96 8.41
CA MET A 1 -12.08 13.74 8.92
C MET A 1 -12.45 12.91 7.70
N PHE A 2 -11.77 11.78 7.46
CA PHE A 2 -11.91 10.99 6.22
C PHE A 2 -12.84 9.77 6.35
N ALA A 3 -12.89 9.13 7.52
CA ALA A 3 -13.83 8.04 7.82
C ALA A 3 -15.16 8.57 8.37
N ALA A 4 -15.91 9.29 7.52
CA ALA A 4 -17.26 9.76 7.87
C ALA A 4 -18.32 8.67 7.62
N ARG A 5 -19.58 8.92 8.02
CA ARG A 5 -20.67 7.92 7.94
C ARG A 5 -20.80 7.38 6.51
N GLY A 6 -20.70 6.06 6.37
CA GLY A 6 -20.84 5.35 5.09
C GLY A 6 -19.55 5.11 4.32
N PHE A 7 -18.39 5.56 4.81
CA PHE A 7 -17.10 5.33 4.16
C PHE A 7 -16.19 4.43 4.99
N VAL A 8 -15.50 3.51 4.31
CA VAL A 8 -14.34 2.78 4.84
C VAL A 8 -13.08 3.47 4.32
N VAL A 9 -12.10 3.68 5.20
CA VAL A 9 -10.79 4.24 4.83
C VAL A 9 -9.73 3.19 5.14
N ALA A 10 -8.92 2.86 4.15
CA ALA A 10 -7.80 1.94 4.28
C ALA A 10 -6.53 2.61 3.75
N GLU A 11 -5.41 2.32 4.39
CA GLU A 11 -4.08 2.74 3.99
C GLU A 11 -3.18 1.50 3.97
N VAL A 12 -2.44 1.33 2.88
CA VAL A 12 -1.56 0.17 2.67
C VAL A 12 -0.12 0.65 2.65
N ASN A 13 0.71 0.06 3.50
CA ASN A 13 2.16 0.20 3.42
C ASN A 13 2.68 -0.71 2.30
N PHE A 14 2.81 -0.15 1.11
CA PHE A 14 3.25 -0.85 -0.10
C PHE A 14 4.78 -1.04 -0.12
N HIS A 15 5.27 -1.86 -1.06
CA HIS A 15 6.71 -2.06 -1.28
C HIS A 15 7.42 -0.71 -1.43
N GLY A 16 8.43 -0.45 -0.60
CA GLY A 16 9.08 0.86 -0.52
C GLY A 16 8.74 1.68 0.72
N SER A 17 7.68 1.34 1.46
CA SER A 17 7.39 1.97 2.76
C SER A 17 8.50 1.67 3.77
N THR A 18 8.76 2.63 4.65
CA THR A 18 9.80 2.52 5.68
C THR A 18 9.30 1.72 6.89
N GLY A 19 10.23 1.29 7.76
CA GLY A 19 9.89 0.56 8.99
C GLY A 19 9.86 -0.96 8.87
N TYR A 20 10.00 -1.51 7.66
CA TYR A 20 9.99 -2.96 7.39
C TYR A 20 11.36 -3.54 6.98
N GLY A 21 12.42 -2.75 7.17
CA GLY A 21 13.80 -3.10 6.85
C GLY A 21 14.24 -2.73 5.43
N GLN A 22 15.55 -2.63 5.22
CA GLN A 22 16.12 -2.06 3.99
C GLN A 22 15.70 -2.85 2.73
N LYS A 23 15.63 -4.18 2.82
CA LYS A 23 15.19 -5.03 1.69
C LYS A 23 13.78 -4.68 1.21
N PHE A 24 12.87 -4.35 2.11
CA PHE A 24 11.50 -3.99 1.75
C PHE A 24 11.43 -2.58 1.17
N THR A 25 12.18 -1.63 1.74
CA THR A 25 12.32 -0.28 1.19
C THR A 25 12.91 -0.29 -0.22
N ASP A 26 13.94 -1.10 -0.45
CA ASP A 26 14.64 -1.17 -1.75
C ASP A 26 13.85 -1.93 -2.81
N ALA A 27 12.85 -2.73 -2.42
CA ALA A 27 12.07 -3.55 -3.33
C ALA A 27 11.28 -2.74 -4.37
N ILE A 28 11.02 -1.45 -4.11
CA ILE A 28 10.35 -0.55 -5.07
C ILE A 28 11.27 -0.06 -6.20
N SER A 29 12.59 -0.21 -6.04
CA SER A 29 13.54 0.31 -7.02
C SER A 29 13.27 -0.30 -8.40
N GLN A 30 13.15 0.55 -9.42
CA GLN A 30 12.76 0.17 -10.80
C GLN A 30 11.30 -0.25 -10.99
N HIS A 31 10.50 -0.28 -9.92
CA HIS A 31 9.10 -0.75 -9.91
C HIS A 31 8.11 0.29 -9.31
N TRP A 32 8.38 1.58 -9.50
CA TRP A 32 7.59 2.66 -8.88
C TRP A 32 6.12 2.73 -9.32
N GLY A 33 5.77 2.13 -10.47
CA GLY A 33 4.40 2.17 -11.00
C GLY A 33 3.60 0.89 -10.78
N ASP A 34 4.27 -0.25 -10.70
CA ASP A 34 3.70 -1.58 -10.73
C ASP A 34 3.59 -2.21 -9.35
N TYR A 35 4.63 -2.18 -8.53
CA TYR A 35 4.60 -2.81 -7.21
C TYR A 35 3.63 -2.09 -6.25
N PRO A 36 3.66 -0.74 -6.12
CA PRO A 36 2.67 -0.04 -5.30
C PRO A 36 1.23 -0.28 -5.76
N TYR A 37 0.99 -0.31 -7.07
CA TYR A 37 -0.35 -0.58 -7.60
C TYR A 37 -0.84 -1.99 -7.24
N GLN A 38 0.00 -3.01 -7.43
CA GLN A 38 -0.37 -4.39 -7.07
C GLN A 38 -0.65 -4.56 -5.58
N ASP A 39 0.12 -3.91 -4.72
CA ASP A 39 -0.11 -3.95 -3.27
C ASP A 39 -1.42 -3.27 -2.89
N LEU A 40 -1.73 -2.13 -3.50
CA LEU A 40 -3.00 -1.44 -3.29
C LEU A 40 -4.18 -2.31 -3.73
N MET A 41 -4.13 -2.92 -4.91
CA MET A 41 -5.20 -3.80 -5.39
C MET A 41 -5.41 -5.00 -4.48
N LYS A 42 -4.33 -5.67 -4.04
CA LYS A 42 -4.41 -6.76 -3.06
C LYS A 42 -4.99 -6.29 -1.72
N GLY A 43 -4.63 -5.09 -1.27
CA GLY A 43 -5.17 -4.49 -0.05
C GLY A 43 -6.66 -4.19 -0.17
N VAL A 44 -7.10 -3.65 -1.32
CA VAL A 44 -8.52 -3.40 -1.61
C VAL A 44 -9.31 -4.72 -1.62
N ASP A 45 -8.80 -5.77 -2.27
CA ASP A 45 -9.47 -7.08 -2.33
C ASP A 45 -9.69 -7.72 -0.95
N VAL A 46 -8.86 -7.38 0.04
CA VAL A 46 -9.01 -7.86 1.42
C VAL A 46 -9.98 -7.01 2.24
N VAL A 47 -10.08 -5.71 1.93
CA VAL A 47 -10.93 -4.76 2.66
C VAL A 47 -12.37 -4.75 2.11
N ALA A 48 -12.55 -5.04 0.83
CA ALA A 48 -13.84 -5.14 0.15
C ALA A 48 -14.57 -6.46 0.46
#